data_AF-A0A2V5UN37-F1
#
_entry.id   AF-A0A2V5UN37-F1
#
_cell.length_a   1.000
_cell.length_b   1.000
_cell.length_c   1.000
_cell.angle_alpha   90.00
_cell.angle_beta   90.00
_cell.angle_gamma   90.00
#
_symmetry.space_group_name_H-M   'P 1'
#
loop_
_entity.id
_entity.type
_entity.pdbx_description
1 polymer ?
#
loop_
_entity_poly.entity_id
_entity_poly.type
_entity_poly.pdbx_seq_one_letter_code
_entity_poly.pdbx_strand_id
1 'polypeptide(L)' 'MDYTIRPLTAGDEPILWEMLYQALHTSEGGPPREVLRQPEFARYVEGWGHAADSGFIASDAKTGEVLGAVWIRPIGQNVS' A
#
# COMPACT_ATOMS: atom_id res chain seq x y z
N MET A 1 22.41 4.62 -6.68
CA MET A 1 21.08 5.06 -6.27
C MET A 1 20.91 4.52 -4.86
N ASP A 2 20.94 5.40 -3.87
CA ASP A 2 20.92 4.99 -2.46
C ASP A 2 19.48 4.96 -2.00
N TYR A 3 19.06 3.85 -1.40
CA TYR A 3 17.71 3.68 -0.90
C TYR A 3 17.73 3.16 0.54
N THR A 4 16.71 3.55 1.29
CA THR A 4 16.41 3.00 2.61
C THR A 4 15.17 2.14 2.51
N ILE A 5 15.17 1.01 3.21
CA ILE A 5 14.00 0.15 3.34
C ILE A 5 13.65 0.11 4.82
N ARG A 6 12.39 0.37 5.15
CA ARG A 6 11.88 0.27 6.51
C ARG A 6 10.55 -0.48 6.55
N PRO A 7 10.19 -1.10 7.69
CA PRO A 7 8.86 -1.63 7.89
C PRO A 7 7.80 -0.54 7.69
N LEU A 8 6.66 -0.94 7.13
CA LEU A 8 5.45 -0.12 7.10
C LEU A 8 4.90 0.05 8.52
N THR A 9 4.28 1.20 8.75
CA THR A 9 3.60 1.55 10.00
C THR A 9 2.14 1.92 9.69
N ALA A 10 1.30 2.01 10.72
CA ALA A 10 -0.07 2.50 10.55
C ALA A 10 -0.14 3.90 9.90
N GLY A 11 0.88 4.74 10.11
CA GLY A 11 0.97 6.07 9.50
C GLY A 11 1.22 6.07 7.99
N ASP A 12 1.57 4.91 7.41
CA ASP A 12 1.85 4.78 5.98
C ASP A 12 0.60 4.43 5.15
N GLU A 13 -0.58 4.32 5.77
CA GLU A 13 -1.85 4.03 5.07
C GLU A 13 -2.08 4.94 3.83
N PRO A 14 -1.88 6.27 3.89
CA PRO A 14 -2.07 7.12 2.71
C PRO A 14 -1.15 6.78 1.55
N ILE A 15 0.08 6.32 1.85
CA ILE A 15 1.05 5.90 0.83
C ILE A 15 0.57 4.60 0.18
N LEU A 16 0.03 3.66 0.97
CA LEU A 16 -0.49 2.41 0.45
C LEU A 16 -1.72 2.62 -0.44
N TRP A 17 -2.56 3.62 -0.16
CA TRP A 17 -3.66 4.00 -1.06
C TRP A 17 -3.13 4.47 -2.41
N GLU A 18 -2.07 5.27 -2.42
CA GLU A 18 -1.41 5.69 -3.66
C GLU A 18 -0.75 4.50 -4.38
N MET A 19 -0.09 3.60 -3.66
CA MET A 19 0.53 2.42 -4.28
C MET A 19 -0.50 1.47 -4.88
N LEU A 20 -1.64 1.27 -4.23
CA LEU A 20 -2.75 0.49 -4.77
C LEU A 20 -3.32 1.15 -6.04
N TYR A 21 -3.45 2.48 -6.06
CA TYR A 21 -3.84 3.21 -7.26
C TYR A 21 -2.88 2.96 -8.42
N GLN A 22 -1.57 3.10 -8.17
CA GLN A 22 -0.54 2.89 -9.19
C GLN A 22 -0.51 1.44 -9.67
N ALA A 23 -0.75 0.46 -8.79
CA ALA A 23 -0.80 -0.96 -9.15
C ALA A 23 -1.98 -1.31 -10.08
N LEU A 24 -3.09 -0.56 -10.03
CA LEU A 24 -4.23 -0.72 -10.93
C LEU A 24 -4.09 0.10 -12.22
N HIS A 25 -3.12 1.01 -12.29
CA HIS A 25 -2.90 1.86 -13.45
C HIS A 25 -2.10 1.13 -14.52
N THR A 26 -2.71 0.91 -15.68
CA THR A 26 -2.06 0.25 -16.82
C THR A 26 -1.58 1.26 -17.86
N SER A 27 -0.84 0.82 -18.87
CA SER A 27 -0.36 1.68 -19.97
C SER A 27 -1.48 2.29 -20.81
N GLU A 28 -2.69 1.71 -20.80
CA GLU A 28 -3.87 2.26 -21.49
C GLU A 28 -4.64 3.27 -20.60
N GLY A 29 -4.06 3.64 -19.47
CA GLY A 29 -4.70 4.38 -18.39
C GLY A 29 -5.10 3.46 -17.24
N GLY A 30 -5.55 4.07 -16.14
CA GLY A 30 -6.09 3.36 -14.99
C GLY A 30 -7.49 3.84 -14.64
N PRO A 31 -8.20 3.05 -13.81
CA PRO A 31 -9.54 3.40 -13.39
C PRO A 31 -9.55 4.73 -12.61
N PRO A 32 -10.71 5.41 -12.55
CA PRO A 32 -10.87 6.58 -11.67
C PRO A 32 -10.57 6.18 -10.22
N ARG A 33 -9.99 7.11 -9.44
CA ARG A 33 -9.55 6.86 -8.05
C ARG A 33 -10.68 6.33 -7.17
N GLU A 34 -11.92 6.66 -7.49
CA GLU A 34 -13.13 6.19 -6.83
C GLU A 34 -13.26 4.66 -6.81
N VAL A 35 -12.69 3.95 -7.80
CA VAL A 35 -12.67 2.48 -7.83
C VAL A 35 -11.98 1.90 -6.59
N LEU A 36 -11.00 2.59 -6.02
CA LEU A 36 -10.31 2.14 -4.81
C LEU A 36 -11.23 2.00 -3.59
N ARG A 37 -12.38 2.71 -3.59
CA ARG A 37 -13.36 2.62 -2.50
C ARG A 37 -14.23 1.36 -2.59
N GLN A 38 -14.15 0.60 -3.67
CA GLN A 38 -14.89 -0.66 -3.79
C GLN A 38 -14.28 -1.70 -2.84
N PRO A 39 -15.08 -2.50 -2.11
CA PRO A 39 -14.59 -3.42 -1.09
C PRO A 39 -13.50 -4.40 -1.57
N GLU A 40 -13.55 -4.80 -2.84
CA GLU A 40 -12.55 -5.68 -3.48
C GLU A 40 -11.14 -5.08 -3.51
N PHE A 41 -11.01 -3.76 -3.54
CA PHE A 41 -9.74 -3.04 -3.53
C PHE A 41 -9.42 -2.48 -2.15
N ALA A 42 -10.40 -1.84 -1.50
CA ALA A 42 -10.24 -1.20 -0.20
C ALA A 42 -9.69 -2.16 0.86
N ARG A 43 -10.11 -3.44 0.84
CA ARG A 43 -9.65 -4.49 1.77
C ARG A 43 -8.13 -4.64 1.88
N TYR A 44 -7.36 -4.25 0.86
CA TYR A 44 -5.90 -4.36 0.87
C TYR A 44 -5.19 -3.25 1.64
N VAL A 45 -5.87 -2.13 1.93
CA VAL A 45 -5.24 -0.93 2.51
C VAL A 45 -6.05 -0.33 3.65
N GLU A 46 -7.39 -0.28 3.52
CA GLU A 46 -8.27 0.37 4.49
C GLU A 46 -7.99 -0.11 5.92
N GLY A 47 -7.76 0.85 6.83
CA GLY A 47 -7.47 0.58 8.23
C GLY A 47 -6.08 -0.05 8.46
N TRP A 48 -5.10 0.24 7.62
CA TRP A 48 -3.74 -0.30 7.72
C TRP A 48 -3.12 -0.19 9.12
N GLY A 49 -2.44 -1.26 9.55
CA GLY A 49 -1.75 -1.32 10.83
C GLY A 49 -2.30 -2.36 11.80
N HIS A 50 -3.08 -3.33 11.32
CA HIS A 50 -3.47 -4.49 12.13
C HIS A 50 -2.25 -5.34 12.51
N ALA A 51 -2.34 -6.10 13.59
CA ALA A 51 -1.22 -6.92 14.07
C ALA A 51 -0.71 -7.95 13.04
N ALA A 52 -1.57 -8.35 12.09
CA ALA A 52 -1.22 -9.28 11.02
C ALA A 52 -0.78 -8.58 9.73
N ASP A 53 -0.91 -7.25 9.64
CA ASP A 53 -0.41 -6.47 8.52
C ASP A 53 1.12 -6.43 8.57
N SER A 54 1.76 -6.66 7.43
CA SER A 54 3.21 -6.63 7.33
C SER A 54 3.66 -6.15 5.96
N GLY A 55 4.79 -5.45 5.91
CA GLY A 55 5.36 -5.01 4.66
C GLY A 55 6.45 -3.97 4.85
N PHE A 56 6.96 -3.50 3.72
CA PHE A 56 8.10 -2.60 3.66
C PHE A 56 7.87 -1.50 2.64
N ILE A 57 8.45 -0.34 2.91
CA ILE A 57 8.52 0.79 1.99
C ILE A 57 9.98 1.09 1.68
N ALA A 58 10.26 1.33 0.41
CA ALA A 58 11.56 1.80 -0.08
C ALA A 58 11.48 3.28 -0.39
N SER A 59 12.46 4.04 0.08
CA SER A 59 12.59 5.48 -0.18
C SER A 59 13.99 5.86 -0.61
N ASP A 60 14.12 6.88 -1.45
CA ASP A 60 15.42 7.48 -1.76
C ASP A 60 16.08 7.98 -0.46
N ALA A 61 17.33 7.61 -0.23
CA ALA A 61 18.01 7.87 1.03
C ALA A 61 18.31 9.36 1.27
N LYS A 62 18.25 10.20 0.23
CA LYS A 62 18.57 11.63 0.29
C LYS A 62 17.33 12.49 0.31
N THR A 63 16.34 12.19 -0.53
CA THR A 63 15.12 12.99 -0.66
C THR A 63 13.99 12.48 0.22
N GLY A 64 14.02 11.21 0.62
CA GLY A 64 12.91 10.55 1.30
C GLY A 64 11.73 10.21 0.38
N GLU A 65 11.85 10.46 -0.92
CA GLU A 65 10.83 10.13 -1.91
C GLU A 65 10.54 8.63 -1.90
N VAL A 66 9.25 8.26 -1.94
CA VAL A 66 8.84 6.86 -1.95
C VAL A 66 9.08 6.28 -3.33
N LEU A 67 9.90 5.23 -3.37
CA LEU A 67 10.26 4.51 -4.60
C LEU A 67 9.38 3.28 -4.83
N GLY A 68 8.77 2.74 -3.77
CA GLY A 68 7.84 1.63 -3.87
C GLY A 68 7.51 1.02 -2.51
N ALA A 69 6.53 0.11 -2.50
CA ALA A 69 6.15 -0.65 -1.32
C ALA A 69 5.79 -2.09 -1.68
N VAL A 70 5.95 -2.98 -0.72
CA VAL A 70 5.39 -4.35 -0.75
C VAL A 70 4.66 -4.56 0.56
N TRP A 71 3.44 -5.08 0.49
CA TRP A 71 2.63 -5.33 1.69
C TRP A 71 1.80 -6.60 1.54
N ILE A 72 1.59 -7.25 2.68
CA ILE A 72 0.85 -8.48 2.81
C ILE A 72 -0.18 -8.25 3.89
N ARG A 73 -1.42 -8.52 3.54
CA ARG A 73 -2.55 -8.57 4.47
C ARG A 73 -3.18 -9.95 4.37
N PRO A 74 -3.18 -10.76 5.44
CA PRO A 74 -3.91 -12.01 5.46
C PRO A 74 -5.41 -11.72 5.30
N ILE A 75 -6.04 -12.32 4.29
CA ILE A 75 -7.48 -12.16 4.07
C ILE A 75 -8.14 -13.51 4.30
N GLY A 76 -9.01 -13.57 5.31
CA GLY A 76 -9.62 -14.82 5.76
C GLY A 76 -9.17 -15.22 7.15
N GLN A 77 -9.66 -14.48 8.15
CA GLN A 77 -9.93 -14.98 9.49
C GLN A 77 -11.23 -14.31 9.92
N ASN A 78 -12.38 -14.95 9.66
CA ASN A 78 -13.49 -14.82 10.60
C ASN A 78 -12.99 -15.43 11.90
N VAL A 79 -12.34 -14.63 12.75
CA VAL A 79 -12.30 -14.95 14.17
C VAL A 79 -13.67 -14.56 14.72
N SER A 80 -14.34 -15.59 15.25
CA SER A 80 -15.71 -15.61 15.77
C SER A 80 -16.08 -14.43 16.67
#